data_AF-A0A7S1XFE7-F1
#
_entry.id   AF-A0A7S1XFE7-F1
#
_cell.length_a   1.000
_cell.length_b   1.000
_cell.length_c   1.000
_cell.angle_alpha   90.00
_cell.angle_beta   90.00
_cell.angle_gamma   90.00
#
_symmetry.space_group_name_H-M   'P 1'
#
loop_
_entity.id
_entity.type
_entity.pdbx_description
1 polymer ?
#
loop_
_entity_poly.entity_id
_entity_poly.type
_entity_poly.pdbx_seq_one_letter_code
_entity_poly.pdbx_strand_id
1 'polypeptide(L)'
;MFVGFLLEHMRRAGCRMDREQVHCITCNEAMLGGLQEDGQIVLCDNHLVGRPLISATLQHELVHAFDACRAHVDWTNCLHHACTEIRAAALSGAIRCSEFHALKKTFII
;
A
#
# COMPACT_ATOMS: atom_id res chain seq x y z
N MET A 1 10.93 -4.26 11.84
CA MET A 1 9.49 -3.99 11.59
C MET A 1 9.37 -3.52 10.15
N PHE A 2 8.49 -4.12 9.33
CA PHE A 2 8.44 -3.91 7.87
C PHE A 2 8.20 -2.44 7.46
N VAL A 3 7.33 -1.72 8.19
CA VAL A 3 7.11 -0.28 7.98
C VAL A 3 8.41 0.53 8.06
N GLY A 4 9.23 0.30 9.09
CA GLY A 4 10.51 1.00 9.25
C GLY A 4 11.51 0.67 8.14
N PHE A 5 11.50 -0.56 7.62
CA PHE A 5 12.30 -0.95 6.47
C PHE A 5 11.89 -0.17 5.22
N LEU A 6 10.58 -0.11 4.94
CA LEU A 6 10.07 0.56 3.74
C LEU A 6 10.31 2.08 3.77
N LEU A 7 10.08 2.73 4.92
CA LEU A 7 10.35 4.16 5.11
C LEU A 7 11.84 4.51 4.89
N GLU A 8 12.76 3.67 5.37
CA GLU A 8 14.20 3.88 5.12
C GLU A 8 14.56 3.72 3.64
N HIS A 9 13.98 2.74 2.95
CA HIS A 9 14.19 2.57 1.51
C HIS A 9 13.59 3.70 0.67
N MET A 10 12.43 4.22 1.06
CA MET A 10 11.83 5.42 0.47
C MET A 10 12.74 6.65 0.65
N ARG A 11 13.26 6.86 1.87
CA ARG A 11 14.23 7.93 2.16
C ARG A 11 15.47 7.82 1.26
N ARG A 12 16.03 6.62 1.10
CA ARG A 12 17.20 6.36 0.24
C ARG A 12 16.91 6.54 -1.24
N ALA A 13 15.67 6.33 -1.67
CA ALA A 13 15.23 6.54 -3.05
C ALA A 13 14.93 8.02 -3.38
N GLY A 14 15.00 8.93 -2.39
CA GLY A 14 14.76 10.36 -2.58
C GLY A 14 13.30 10.79 -2.39
N CYS A 15 12.43 9.90 -1.92
CA CYS A 15 11.01 10.15 -1.68
C CYS A 15 10.67 9.89 -0.21
N ARG A 16 11.26 10.67 0.68
CA ARG A 16 10.99 10.56 2.12
C ARG A 16 9.49 10.74 2.36
N MET A 17 8.93 9.85 3.18
CA MET A 17 7.56 9.98 3.68
C MET A 17 7.59 10.28 5.17
N ASP A 18 7.01 11.41 5.53
CA ASP A 18 6.92 11.90 6.90
C ASP A 18 5.57 11.48 7.53
N ARG A 19 5.47 11.49 8.86
CA ARG A 19 4.28 10.98 9.58
C ARG A 19 3.04 11.81 9.30
N GLU A 20 3.24 13.09 9.05
CA GLU A 20 2.23 14.08 8.71
C GLU A 20 1.57 13.80 7.37
N GLN A 21 2.16 12.91 6.55
CA GLN A 21 1.59 12.48 5.28
C GLN A 21 0.63 11.29 5.40
N VAL A 22 0.43 10.77 6.62
CA VAL A 22 -0.49 9.66 6.88
C VAL A 22 -1.67 10.20 7.69
N HIS A 23 -2.85 10.20 7.07
CA HIS A 23 -4.07 10.75 7.65
C HIS A 23 -5.07 9.63 7.96
N CYS A 24 -5.60 9.64 9.17
CA CYS A 24 -6.74 8.79 9.53
C CYS A 24 -8.02 9.63 9.45
N ILE A 25 -8.97 9.21 8.61
CA ILE A 25 -10.23 9.92 8.40
C ILE A 25 -11.42 8.96 8.51
N THR A 26 -12.63 9.51 8.61
CA THR A 26 -13.85 8.74 8.39
C THR A 26 -14.19 8.74 6.90
N CYS A 27 -14.32 7.55 6.31
CA CYS A 27 -14.65 7.37 4.90
C CYS A 27 -16.11 6.95 4.73
N ASN A 28 -16.75 7.40 3.64
CA ASN A 28 -18.11 6.98 3.29
C ASN A 28 -18.12 5.75 2.37
N GLU A 29 -17.05 5.59 1.60
CA GLU A 29 -16.82 4.51 0.64
C GLU A 29 -16.30 3.26 1.34
N ALA A 30 -16.65 2.08 0.83
CA ALA A 30 -16.20 0.80 1.36
C ALA A 30 -14.72 0.50 1.01
N MET A 31 -13.81 1.36 1.46
CA MET A 31 -12.36 1.24 1.31
C MET A 31 -11.67 1.27 2.67
N LEU A 32 -10.49 0.65 2.76
CA LEU A 32 -9.69 0.60 4.00
C LEU A 32 -8.66 1.74 4.08
N GLY A 33 -8.18 2.19 2.93
CA GLY A 33 -7.18 3.24 2.78
C GLY A 33 -6.89 3.49 1.30
N GLY A 34 -5.96 4.41 1.04
CA GLY A 34 -5.52 4.71 -0.31
C GLY A 34 -4.39 5.74 -0.36
N LEU A 35 -3.44 5.55 -1.27
CA LEU A 35 -2.50 6.58 -1.72
C LEU A 35 -3.22 7.61 -2.59
N GLN A 36 -3.10 8.89 -2.22
CA GLN A 36 -3.67 10.02 -2.93
C GLN A 36 -2.70 10.57 -4.00
N GLU A 37 -3.21 11.33 -4.97
CA GLU A 37 -2.41 11.91 -6.05
C GLU A 37 -1.30 12.87 -5.56
N ASP A 38 -1.52 13.53 -4.43
CA ASP A 38 -0.55 14.41 -3.76
C ASP A 38 0.48 13.65 -2.90
N GLY A 39 0.47 12.32 -2.98
CA GLY A 39 1.39 11.44 -2.27
C GLY A 39 1.07 11.25 -0.79
N GLN A 40 -0.10 11.71 -0.32
CA GLN A 40 -0.57 11.44 1.04
C GLN A 40 -1.18 10.03 1.12
N ILE A 41 -1.09 9.40 2.29
CA ILE A 41 -1.79 8.15 2.59
C ILE A 41 -3.00 8.46 3.44
N VAL A 42 -4.15 7.94 3.02
CA VAL A 42 -5.39 7.98 3.80
C VAL A 42 -5.68 6.59 4.35
N LEU A 43 -6.05 6.52 5.63
CA LEU A 43 -6.55 5.33 6.32
C LEU A 43 -7.98 5.60 6.78
N CYS A 44 -8.91 4.70 6.43
CA CYS A 44 -10.33 4.83 6.78
C CYS A 44 -10.58 4.23 8.17
N ASP A 45 -10.46 5.06 9.20
CA ASP A 45 -10.50 4.66 10.61
C ASP A 45 -11.76 3.85 10.96
N ASN A 46 -12.91 4.26 10.42
CA ASN A 46 -14.20 3.59 10.64
C ASN A 46 -14.31 2.18 10.05
N HIS A 47 -13.39 1.78 9.16
CA HIS A 47 -13.34 0.43 8.57
C HIS A 47 -12.18 -0.42 9.11
N LEU A 48 -11.26 0.19 9.85
CA LEU A 48 -10.02 -0.45 10.29
C LEU A 48 -10.15 -0.97 11.73
N VAL A 49 -10.56 -2.23 11.86
CA VAL A 49 -10.69 -2.87 13.18
C VAL A 49 -9.42 -3.66 13.53
N GLY A 50 -8.66 -3.12 14.48
CA GLY A 50 -7.54 -3.81 15.13
C GLY A 50 -6.18 -3.59 14.48
N ARG A 51 -5.12 -3.76 15.29
CA ARG A 51 -3.72 -3.50 14.91
C ARG A 51 -3.26 -4.26 13.65
N PRO A 52 -3.61 -5.54 13.44
CA PRO A 52 -3.17 -6.26 12.24
C PRO A 52 -3.68 -5.63 10.94
N LEU A 53 -4.96 -5.27 10.89
CA LEU A 53 -5.58 -4.69 9.69
C LEU A 53 -5.05 -3.27 9.40
N ILE A 54 -4.91 -2.44 10.45
CA ILE A 54 -4.30 -1.10 10.34
C ILE A 54 -2.87 -1.22 9.80
N SER A 55 -2.08 -2.13 10.38
CA SER A 55 -0.69 -2.34 9.98
C SER A 55 -0.59 -2.84 8.54
N ALA A 56 -1.42 -3.79 8.14
CA ALA A 56 -1.43 -4.31 6.77
C ALA A 56 -1.85 -3.23 5.76
N THR A 57 -2.91 -2.46 6.07
CA THR A 57 -3.38 -1.36 5.20
C THR A 57 -2.30 -0.29 5.04
N LEU A 58 -1.68 0.17 6.13
CA LEU A 58 -0.57 1.12 6.04
C LEU A 58 0.60 0.58 5.22
N GLN A 59 0.94 -0.70 5.38
CA GLN A 59 2.02 -1.31 4.60
C GLN A 59 1.66 -1.41 3.12
N HIS A 60 0.42 -1.72 2.78
CA HIS A 60 -0.10 -1.75 1.43
C HIS A 60 0.06 -0.38 0.76
N GLU A 61 -0.43 0.68 1.40
CA GLU A 61 -0.33 2.04 0.85
C GLU A 61 1.11 2.56 0.77
N LEU A 62 1.99 2.17 1.71
CA LEU A 62 3.41 2.51 1.62
C LEU A 62 4.10 1.81 0.43
N VAL A 63 3.66 0.61 0.05
CA VAL A 63 4.20 -0.08 -1.14
C VAL A 63 3.80 0.66 -2.41
N HIS A 64 2.58 1.19 -2.48
CA HIS A 64 2.14 2.08 -3.55
C HIS A 64 2.97 3.37 -3.58
N ALA A 65 3.18 4.02 -2.44
CA ALA A 65 3.99 5.23 -2.36
C ALA A 65 5.43 4.98 -2.83
N PHE A 66 6.02 3.85 -2.43
CA PHE A 66 7.35 3.45 -2.88
C PHE A 66 7.40 3.12 -4.38
N ASP A 67 6.36 2.49 -4.93
CA ASP A 67 6.25 2.25 -6.38
C ASP A 67 6.12 3.54 -7.18
N ALA A 68 5.22 4.44 -6.77
CA ALA A 68 5.04 5.75 -7.40
C ALA A 68 6.38 6.48 -7.51
N CYS A 69 7.14 6.49 -6.42
CA CYS A 69 8.46 7.11 -6.34
C CYS A 69 9.51 6.45 -7.24
N ARG A 70 9.67 5.12 -7.18
CA ARG A 70 10.81 4.46 -7.83
C ARG A 70 10.55 4.09 -9.29
N ALA A 71 9.30 3.78 -9.60
CA ALA A 71 8.90 3.19 -10.88
C ALA A 71 8.10 4.17 -11.74
N HIS A 72 7.81 5.37 -11.24
CA HIS A 72 7.02 6.38 -11.94
C HIS A 72 5.70 5.79 -12.47
N VAL A 73 4.94 5.19 -11.55
CA VAL A 73 3.66 4.53 -11.85
C VAL A 73 2.74 5.49 -12.59
N ASP A 74 2.17 5.02 -13.70
CA ASP A 74 1.15 5.73 -14.45
C ASP A 74 -0.20 5.24 -13.94
N TRP A 75 -0.88 6.08 -13.17
CA TRP A 75 -2.15 5.73 -12.57
C TRP A 75 -3.33 5.71 -13.56
N THR A 76 -3.08 5.92 -14.86
CA THR A 76 -4.08 5.72 -15.92
C THR A 76 -3.85 4.42 -16.68
N ASN A 77 -2.70 3.75 -16.45
CA ASN A 77 -2.34 2.50 -17.07
C ASN A 77 -2.71 1.31 -16.18
N CYS A 78 -3.72 0.54 -16.60
CA CYS A 78 -4.21 -0.62 -15.86
C CYS A 78 -3.13 -1.67 -15.54
N LEU A 79 -2.09 -1.80 -16.38
CA LEU A 79 -1.00 -2.74 -16.11
C LEU A 79 -0.13 -2.23 -14.95
N HIS A 80 0.19 -0.94 -14.93
CA HIS A 80 0.98 -0.34 -13.85
C HIS A 80 0.22 -0.41 -12.51
N HIS A 81 -1.09 -0.10 -12.53
CA HIS A 81 -1.99 -0.33 -11.40
C HIS A 81 -1.93 -1.77 -10.90
N ALA A 82 -2.21 -2.75 -11.77
CA ALA A 82 -2.24 -4.15 -11.37
C ALA A 82 -0.90 -4.63 -10.79
N CYS A 83 0.23 -4.19 -11.37
CA CYS A 83 1.55 -4.54 -10.87
C CYS A 83 1.79 -4.02 -9.44
N THR A 84 1.38 -2.79 -9.13
CA THR A 84 1.57 -2.23 -7.78
C THR A 84 0.62 -2.88 -6.77
N GLU A 85 -0.63 -3.16 -7.15
CA GLU A 85 -1.61 -3.88 -6.31
C GLU A 85 -1.13 -5.28 -5.93
N ILE A 86 -0.64 -6.04 -6.91
CA ILE A 86 -0.09 -7.38 -6.66
C ILE A 86 1.07 -7.31 -5.66
N ARG A 87 1.96 -6.34 -5.81
CA ARG A 87 3.12 -6.18 -4.93
C ARG A 87 2.70 -5.73 -3.53
N ALA A 88 1.75 -4.81 -3.42
CA ALA A 88 1.20 -4.34 -2.15
C ALA A 88 0.49 -5.48 -1.41
N ALA A 89 -0.32 -6.29 -2.10
CA ALA A 89 -0.93 -7.49 -1.53
C ALA A 89 0.12 -8.50 -1.05
N ALA A 90 1.17 -8.75 -1.83
CA ALA A 90 2.22 -9.70 -1.49
C ALA A 90 3.06 -9.29 -0.27
N LEU A 91 3.30 -7.99 -0.08
CA LEU A 91 4.24 -7.48 0.92
C LEU A 91 3.59 -6.89 2.18
N SER A 92 2.31 -6.54 2.14
CA SER A 92 1.58 -5.93 3.27
C SER A 92 1.27 -6.88 4.42
N GLY A 93 1.38 -8.20 4.20
CA GLY A 93 0.95 -9.22 5.15
C GLY A 93 -0.57 -9.30 5.30
N ALA A 94 -1.35 -8.68 4.40
CA ALA A 94 -2.81 -8.74 4.37
C ALA A 94 -3.37 -10.10 3.95
N ILE A 95 -2.58 -10.91 3.24
CA ILE A 95 -2.97 -12.22 2.73
C ILE A 95 -2.16 -13.34 3.38
N ARG A 96 -2.79 -14.50 3.57
CA ARG A 96 -2.09 -15.72 4.03
C ARG A 96 -1.27 -16.32 2.89
N CYS A 97 -0.23 -17.07 3.25
CA CYS A 97 0.63 -17.77 2.28
C CYS A 97 -0.19 -18.71 1.35
N SER A 98 -1.23 -19.34 1.88
CA SER A 98 -2.17 -20.17 1.09
C SER A 98 -2.96 -19.38 0.06
N GLU A 99 -3.33 -18.13 0.37
CA GLU A 99 -4.06 -17.23 -0.53
C GLU A 99 -3.13 -16.63 -1.59
N PHE A 100 -1.87 -16.34 -1.21
CA PHE A 100 -0.86 -15.87 -2.15
C PHE A 100 -0.57 -16.88 -3.27
N HIS A 101 -0.51 -18.19 -2.95
CA HIS A 101 -0.37 -19.22 -3.98
C HIS A 101 -1.56 -19.30 -4.94
N ALA A 102 -2.76 -18.93 -4.49
CA ALA A 102 -3.93 -18.83 -5.37
C ALA A 102 -3.81 -17.61 -6.29
N LEU A 103 -3.35 -16.46 -5.78
CA LEU A 103 -3.10 -15.27 -6.60
C LEU A 103 -2.09 -15.54 -7.72
N LYS A 104 -0.99 -16.27 -7.43
CA LYS A 104 0.00 -16.66 -8.46
C LYS A 104 -0.62 -17.47 -9.60
N LYS A 105 -1.55 -18.38 -9.29
CA LYS A 105 -2.20 -19.23 -10.29
C LYS A 105 -3.21 -18.47 -11.14
N THR A 106 -3.88 -17.47 -10.56
CA THR A 106 -4.91 -16.67 -11.25
C THR A 106 -4.32 -15.51 -12.05
N PHE A 107 -3.22 -14.91 -11.58
CA PHE A 107 -2.63 -13.70 -12.17
C PHE A 107 -1.33 -13.92 -12.96
N ILE A 108 -0.89 -15.18 -13.16
CA ILE A 108 0.39 -15.54 -13.81
C ILE A 108 1.54 -14.66 -13.30
N ILE A 109 1.98 -14.92 -12.07
CA ILE A 109 3.26 -14.44 -11.52
C ILE A 109 4.25 -15.59 -11.48
#